data_AF-A0A9D8MGJ4-F1
#
_entry.id   AF-A0A9D8MGJ4-F1
#
_cell.length_a   1.000
_cell.length_b   1.000
_cell.length_c   1.000
_cell.angle_alpha   90.00
_cell.angle_beta   90.00
_cell.angle_gamma   90.00
#
_symmetry.space_group_name_H-M   'P 1'
#
loop_
_entity.id
_entity.type
_entity.pdbx_description
1 polymer ?
#
loop_
_entity_poly.entity_id
_entity_poly.type
_entity_poly.pdbx_seq_one_letter_code
_entity_poly.pdbx_strand_id
1 'polypeptide(L)'
;LHELLHGVGVIPWAGTQWSKYDLRSSKNGDGYGSGYWLGDRVTEVLSFWDNKDFEQLNGDYQHMWPYGINGAQEDNGSDVLYIGNGLVCQALGEDGLEHTDKHFAEPYYAINVEDDVKYYLKNENEDRGFLTSYLVEKEDGSLTWKEIALDDLTNQDDAAWYITFTPTNQFYQLRNAKTGNYLYMTGSTAKTIATTSGNTDFHVMKARVDAADTHTDEPNPRGYWLLHHASRNPRALSAATNGRVATETFNISNNATTQRWLILTAEQAAEVDNVGIGAFRKQVADILSQLRGLRSVPHTEDTEGTDAKLDNIIDEIEGKSATATSAVQVAELVEEARQAVFDFLANATPTDMDQPFNVSLLIQNPGLDDTEGWLGVPTLKYSCGEFKEVAFDYNQTLDNMRSGTYVLHAQAFQRAGIAETAYRAYINGTTTRISTFLYAGSRSERVHNICDYGQENKLGVGDEVAVGDPVIYIPNDMKSAANYFKQGFYDCEVATELTEDGSKLKIGIRCKNGNSSYWSIFDNFRLYYYGSIPLDVVTGIETQPITERKEVEATAIYDLSGRKVSSSSSELPKGIYIQNGRKFVVK
;
A
#
# COMPACT_ATOMS: atom_id res chain seq x y z
N LEU A 1 8.83 -42.47 -17.89
CA LEU A 1 8.99 -41.22 -17.11
C LEU A 1 8.14 -40.07 -17.67
N HIS A 2 7.89 -39.97 -18.99
CA HIS A 2 6.88 -39.04 -19.52
C HIS A 2 5.51 -39.18 -18.82
N GLU A 3 4.95 -40.40 -18.76
CA GLU A 3 3.69 -40.65 -18.03
C GLU A 3 3.80 -40.45 -16.51
N LEU A 4 5.01 -40.53 -15.94
CA LEU A 4 5.24 -40.25 -14.52
C LEU A 4 5.09 -38.75 -14.24
N LEU A 5 5.60 -37.89 -15.13
CA LEU A 5 5.41 -36.44 -15.06
C LEU A 5 3.92 -36.11 -14.97
N HIS A 6 3.10 -36.80 -15.77
CA HIS A 6 1.66 -36.65 -15.69
C HIS A 6 1.09 -37.04 -14.32
N GLY A 7 1.62 -38.11 -13.73
CA GLY A 7 1.23 -38.60 -12.40
C GLY A 7 1.68 -37.74 -11.22
N VAL A 8 2.68 -36.87 -11.37
CA VAL A 8 3.19 -35.98 -10.31
C VAL A 8 2.71 -34.53 -10.46
N GLY A 9 1.71 -34.28 -11.32
CA GLY A 9 1.06 -32.99 -11.47
C GLY A 9 1.63 -32.09 -12.57
N VAL A 10 2.65 -32.55 -13.31
CA VAL A 10 3.24 -31.86 -14.47
C VAL A 10 2.35 -32.09 -15.70
N ILE A 11 1.16 -31.46 -15.70
CA ILE A 11 0.13 -31.63 -16.74
C ILE A 11 -0.62 -30.34 -17.08
N PRO A 12 -1.23 -30.26 -18.28
CA PRO A 12 -2.12 -29.18 -18.70
C PRO A 12 -3.51 -29.26 -18.03
N TRP A 13 -3.57 -29.38 -16.71
CA TRP A 13 -4.80 -29.21 -15.95
C TRP A 13 -4.84 -27.82 -15.35
N ALA A 14 -5.76 -26.99 -15.85
CA ALA A 14 -5.91 -25.59 -15.46
C ALA A 14 -6.02 -25.31 -13.94
N GLY A 15 -6.24 -26.34 -13.11
CA GLY A 15 -6.42 -26.20 -11.67
C GLY A 15 -5.19 -26.48 -10.79
N THR A 16 -4.09 -27.04 -11.30
CA THR A 16 -2.88 -27.32 -10.48
C THR A 16 -1.92 -26.12 -10.46
N GLN A 17 -1.02 -26.05 -9.48
CA GLN A 17 -0.01 -24.98 -9.46
C GLN A 17 0.92 -25.03 -10.67
N TRP A 18 1.09 -26.20 -11.31
CA TRP A 18 1.89 -26.33 -12.53
C TRP A 18 1.37 -25.46 -13.68
N SER A 19 0.05 -25.47 -13.88
CA SER A 19 -0.61 -24.70 -14.94
C SER A 19 -0.90 -23.25 -14.52
N LYS A 20 -0.95 -22.97 -13.22
CA LYS A 20 -1.08 -21.60 -12.69
C LYS A 20 0.25 -20.87 -12.75
N TYR A 21 0.20 -19.57 -12.49
CA TYR A 21 1.38 -18.71 -12.54
C TYR A 21 2.05 -18.49 -11.18
N ASP A 22 1.43 -18.92 -10.07
CA ASP A 22 1.90 -18.57 -8.71
C ASP A 22 3.30 -19.13 -8.40
N LEU A 23 3.71 -20.21 -9.08
CA LEU A 23 5.04 -20.84 -9.01
C LEU A 23 5.87 -20.65 -10.29
N ARG A 24 5.49 -19.72 -11.17
CA ARG A 24 6.13 -19.49 -12.48
C ARG A 24 6.49 -18.02 -12.69
N SER A 25 7.61 -17.78 -13.38
CA SER A 25 8.08 -16.41 -13.66
C SER A 25 7.20 -15.63 -14.65
N SER A 26 6.41 -16.32 -15.49
CA SER A 26 5.61 -15.67 -16.53
C SER A 26 4.32 -16.43 -16.86
N LYS A 27 3.53 -15.85 -17.76
CA LYS A 27 2.32 -16.46 -18.33
C LYS A 27 2.38 -16.45 -19.85
N ASN A 28 1.81 -17.48 -20.45
CA ASN A 28 1.53 -17.53 -21.89
C ASN A 28 0.31 -16.65 -22.25
N GLY A 29 0.12 -16.39 -23.54
CA GLY A 29 -1.00 -15.58 -24.06
C GLY A 29 -2.39 -16.18 -23.82
N ASP A 30 -2.46 -17.45 -23.45
CA ASP A 30 -3.66 -18.19 -23.05
C ASP A 30 -3.93 -18.16 -21.53
N GLY A 31 -3.05 -17.54 -20.75
CA GLY A 31 -3.19 -17.35 -19.31
C GLY A 31 -2.53 -18.41 -18.43
N TYR A 32 -1.93 -19.47 -19.01
CA TYR A 32 -1.24 -20.51 -18.25
C TYR A 32 0.22 -20.14 -17.90
N GLY A 33 0.74 -20.74 -16.83
CA GLY A 33 2.11 -20.52 -16.35
C GLY A 33 3.19 -20.92 -17.36
N SER A 34 4.28 -20.14 -17.39
CA SER A 34 5.42 -20.32 -18.29
C SER A 34 6.71 -19.75 -17.69
N GLY A 35 7.84 -20.08 -18.31
CA GLY A 35 9.16 -19.66 -17.87
C GLY A 35 9.67 -20.46 -16.67
N TYR A 36 10.50 -19.81 -15.86
CA TYR A 36 11.18 -20.45 -14.73
C TYR A 36 10.21 -20.85 -13.63
N TRP A 37 10.43 -22.04 -13.07
CA TRP A 37 9.85 -22.45 -11.80
C TRP A 37 10.49 -21.66 -10.67
N LEU A 38 9.67 -21.15 -9.75
CA LEU A 38 10.12 -20.22 -8.71
C LEU A 38 10.38 -20.90 -7.36
N GLY A 39 10.22 -22.22 -7.26
CA GLY A 39 10.44 -22.95 -6.03
C GLY A 39 11.93 -23.15 -5.69
N ASP A 40 12.25 -22.99 -4.40
CA ASP A 40 13.62 -23.04 -3.89
C ASP A 40 14.19 -24.46 -4.00
N ARG A 41 13.38 -25.49 -3.72
CA ARG A 41 13.86 -26.88 -3.63
C ARG A 41 14.29 -27.40 -4.97
N VAL A 42 13.54 -27.10 -6.03
CA VAL A 42 13.94 -27.45 -7.40
C VAL A 42 15.23 -26.72 -7.78
N THR A 43 15.35 -25.44 -7.42
CA THR A 43 16.55 -24.64 -7.71
C THR A 43 17.77 -25.21 -6.97
N GLU A 44 17.63 -25.59 -5.70
CA GLU A 44 18.70 -26.21 -4.90
C GLU A 44 19.11 -27.59 -5.46
N VAL A 45 18.14 -28.42 -5.86
CA VAL A 45 18.41 -29.73 -6.48
C VAL A 45 19.17 -29.57 -7.79
N LEU A 46 18.75 -28.67 -8.67
CA LEU A 46 19.44 -28.41 -9.93
C LEU A 46 20.84 -27.83 -9.69
N SER A 47 20.96 -26.88 -8.77
CA SER A 47 22.26 -26.26 -8.47
C SER A 47 23.28 -27.29 -7.95
N PHE A 48 22.83 -28.21 -7.10
CA PHE A 48 23.63 -29.32 -6.61
C PHE A 48 23.95 -30.33 -7.73
N TRP A 49 22.95 -30.76 -8.49
CA TRP A 49 23.08 -31.81 -9.49
C TRP A 49 23.97 -31.39 -10.67
N ASP A 50 23.84 -30.14 -11.12
CA ASP A 50 24.59 -29.57 -12.24
C ASP A 50 25.90 -28.92 -11.80
N ASN A 51 26.10 -28.76 -10.48
CA ASN A 51 27.23 -28.09 -9.87
C ASN A 51 27.39 -26.65 -10.41
N LYS A 52 26.30 -25.86 -10.38
CA LYS A 52 26.21 -24.46 -10.81
C LYS A 52 25.28 -23.67 -9.90
N ASP A 53 25.62 -22.43 -9.60
CA ASP A 53 24.93 -21.66 -8.55
C ASP A 53 23.54 -21.10 -8.94
N PHE A 54 23.05 -21.31 -10.18
CA PHE A 54 21.83 -20.66 -10.69
C PHE A 54 21.08 -21.47 -11.76
N GLU A 55 21.18 -22.80 -11.74
CA GLU A 55 20.34 -23.61 -12.63
C GLU A 55 18.88 -23.53 -12.19
N GLN A 56 17.99 -23.16 -13.11
CA GLN A 56 16.56 -23.05 -12.85
C GLN A 56 15.78 -23.94 -13.81
N LEU A 57 14.76 -24.58 -13.27
CA LEU A 57 13.83 -25.37 -14.06
C LEU A 57 13.04 -24.41 -14.96
N ASN A 58 13.06 -24.65 -16.26
CA ASN A 58 12.29 -23.87 -17.22
C ASN A 58 11.20 -24.74 -17.82
N GLY A 59 10.14 -24.12 -18.34
CA GLY A 59 9.08 -24.85 -19.00
C GLY A 59 7.85 -24.01 -19.26
N ASP A 60 6.80 -24.71 -19.66
CA ASP A 60 5.46 -24.17 -19.77
C ASP A 60 4.49 -25.10 -19.02
N TYR A 61 3.19 -24.86 -19.17
CA TYR A 61 2.16 -25.67 -18.53
C TYR A 61 2.07 -27.12 -19.05
N GLN A 62 2.85 -27.49 -20.07
CA GLN A 62 2.94 -28.82 -20.67
C GLN A 62 4.33 -29.46 -20.53
N HIS A 63 5.38 -28.65 -20.46
CA HIS A 63 6.76 -29.08 -20.61
C HIS A 63 7.66 -28.65 -19.46
N MET A 64 8.74 -29.41 -19.27
CA MET A 64 9.74 -29.20 -18.24
C MET A 64 11.15 -29.45 -18.78
N TRP A 65 12.12 -28.59 -18.47
CA TRP A 65 13.53 -28.72 -18.82
C TRP A 65 14.43 -28.27 -17.65
N PRO A 66 15.68 -28.78 -17.52
CA PRO A 66 16.41 -29.64 -18.47
C PRO A 66 16.15 -31.15 -18.34
N TYR A 67 15.55 -31.60 -17.23
CA TYR A 67 15.36 -33.03 -16.94
C TYR A 67 13.95 -33.57 -17.17
N GLY A 68 13.09 -32.84 -17.88
CA GLY A 68 11.80 -33.37 -18.31
C GLY A 68 11.94 -34.23 -19.57
N ILE A 69 11.14 -35.30 -19.63
CA ILE A 69 10.98 -36.11 -20.84
C ILE A 69 9.66 -35.70 -21.48
N ASN A 70 9.69 -34.69 -22.34
CA ASN A 70 8.48 -34.07 -22.89
C ASN A 70 7.90 -34.82 -24.09
N GLY A 71 8.66 -35.77 -24.65
CA GLY A 71 8.23 -36.70 -25.68
C GLY A 71 9.29 -37.76 -25.91
N ALA A 72 8.96 -38.79 -26.71
CA ALA A 72 9.87 -39.90 -26.98
C ALA A 72 11.21 -39.47 -27.58
N GLN A 73 11.24 -38.34 -28.31
CA GLN A 73 12.44 -37.76 -28.91
C GLN A 73 13.41 -37.11 -27.91
N GLU A 74 12.94 -36.79 -26.70
CA GLU A 74 13.77 -36.19 -25.64
C GLU A 74 14.26 -37.23 -24.64
N ASP A 75 13.81 -38.48 -24.76
CA ASP A 75 14.35 -39.59 -23.98
C ASP A 75 15.68 -40.06 -24.57
N ASN A 76 16.78 -39.73 -23.90
CA ASN A 76 18.14 -40.10 -24.33
C ASN A 76 18.65 -41.41 -23.70
N GLY A 77 17.83 -42.10 -22.90
CA GLY A 77 18.19 -43.38 -22.28
C GLY A 77 19.27 -43.31 -21.20
N SER A 78 19.68 -42.12 -20.75
CA SER A 78 20.78 -41.98 -19.78
C SER A 78 20.30 -42.03 -18.33
N ASP A 79 21.13 -42.62 -17.47
CA ASP A 79 20.91 -42.61 -16.01
C ASP A 79 20.83 -41.19 -15.46
N VAL A 80 21.62 -40.26 -16.01
CA VAL A 80 21.60 -38.84 -15.61
C VAL A 80 20.23 -38.22 -15.81
N LEU A 81 19.60 -38.45 -16.97
CA LEU A 81 18.26 -37.97 -17.25
C LEU A 81 17.24 -38.58 -16.28
N TYR A 82 17.33 -39.88 -16.04
CA TYR A 82 16.33 -40.59 -15.23
C TYR A 82 16.44 -40.27 -13.74
N ILE A 83 17.65 -40.17 -13.20
CA ILE A 83 17.89 -39.77 -11.81
C ILE A 83 17.55 -38.30 -11.63
N GLY A 84 18.02 -37.42 -12.53
CA GLY A 84 17.69 -35.99 -12.49
C GLY A 84 16.18 -35.74 -12.56
N ASN A 85 15.46 -36.46 -13.43
CA ASN A 85 14.00 -36.38 -13.51
C ASN A 85 13.33 -36.75 -12.17
N GLY A 86 13.75 -37.84 -11.54
CA GLY A 86 13.23 -38.27 -10.24
C GLY A 86 13.47 -37.26 -9.13
N LEU A 87 14.70 -36.71 -9.04
CA LEU A 87 15.05 -35.68 -8.05
C LEU A 87 14.24 -34.40 -8.23
N VAL A 88 14.07 -33.93 -9.47
CA VAL A 88 13.25 -32.76 -9.78
C VAL A 88 11.78 -33.00 -9.44
N CYS A 89 11.23 -34.19 -9.72
CA CYS A 89 9.84 -34.52 -9.38
C CYS A 89 9.59 -34.49 -7.87
N GLN A 90 10.54 -34.98 -7.06
CA GLN A 90 10.46 -34.86 -5.61
C GLN A 90 10.47 -33.38 -5.19
N ALA A 91 11.43 -32.61 -5.67
CA ALA A 91 11.58 -31.21 -5.31
C ALA A 91 10.37 -30.35 -5.72
N LEU A 92 9.71 -30.67 -6.84
CA LEU A 92 8.46 -30.01 -7.24
C LEU A 92 7.37 -30.19 -6.19
N GLY A 93 7.25 -31.39 -5.61
CA GLY A 93 6.37 -31.64 -4.48
C GLY A 93 6.75 -30.80 -3.27
N GLU A 94 8.02 -30.77 -2.89
CA GLU A 94 8.52 -29.98 -1.75
C GLU A 94 8.25 -28.46 -1.92
N ASP A 95 8.24 -27.97 -3.17
CA ASP A 95 7.86 -26.60 -3.53
C ASP A 95 6.35 -26.33 -3.53
N GLY A 96 5.52 -27.35 -3.31
CA GLY A 96 4.07 -27.24 -3.20
C GLY A 96 3.26 -27.63 -4.43
N LEU A 97 3.86 -28.31 -5.41
CA LEU A 97 3.11 -28.87 -6.52
C LEU A 97 2.20 -30.01 -6.04
N GLU A 98 0.91 -29.92 -6.32
CA GLU A 98 -0.03 -30.99 -5.99
C GLU A 98 0.17 -32.19 -6.92
N HIS A 99 0.29 -33.40 -6.36
CA HIS A 99 0.53 -34.61 -7.16
C HIS A 99 -0.71 -35.07 -7.93
N THR A 100 -1.91 -34.96 -7.35
CA THR A 100 -3.15 -35.37 -8.02
C THR A 100 -4.31 -34.39 -7.76
N ASP A 101 -5.45 -34.65 -8.40
CA ASP A 101 -6.70 -33.93 -8.13
C ASP A 101 -7.22 -34.06 -6.68
N LYS A 102 -6.63 -34.95 -5.87
CA LYS A 102 -7.04 -35.31 -4.50
C LYS A 102 -5.93 -35.19 -3.46
N HIS A 103 -4.66 -35.22 -3.86
CA HIS A 103 -3.52 -35.21 -2.95
C HIS A 103 -2.68 -33.96 -3.15
N PHE A 104 -2.31 -33.36 -2.02
CA PHE A 104 -1.33 -32.28 -1.98
C PHE A 104 0.09 -32.85 -1.97
N ALA A 105 1.09 -31.97 -1.99
CA ALA A 105 2.49 -32.33 -1.80
C ALA A 105 2.73 -33.11 -0.51
N GLU A 106 3.59 -34.13 -0.59
CA GLU A 106 4.07 -34.89 0.56
C GLU A 106 4.97 -34.01 1.47
N PRO A 107 4.94 -34.24 2.79
CA PRO A 107 5.79 -33.52 3.72
C PRO A 107 7.28 -33.86 3.55
N TYR A 108 8.14 -32.92 3.91
CA TYR A 108 9.59 -33.06 3.81
C TYR A 108 10.30 -32.34 4.96
N TYR A 109 11.62 -32.50 5.03
CA TYR A 109 12.46 -31.79 5.99
C TYR A 109 12.71 -30.35 5.52
N ALA A 110 11.82 -29.43 5.92
CA ALA A 110 11.77 -28.04 5.45
C ALA A 110 12.63 -27.06 6.27
N ILE A 111 12.88 -27.38 7.53
CA ILE A 111 13.63 -26.53 8.46
C ILE A 111 14.50 -27.39 9.38
N ASN A 112 15.70 -26.92 9.66
CA ASN A 112 16.61 -27.52 10.62
C ASN A 112 16.23 -27.07 12.03
N VAL A 113 15.89 -28.03 12.89
CA VAL A 113 15.44 -27.80 14.28
C VAL A 113 16.16 -28.74 15.23
N GLU A 114 16.39 -28.25 16.46
CA GLU A 114 17.00 -28.99 17.55
C GLU A 114 15.94 -29.26 18.63
N ASP A 115 15.83 -30.51 19.09
CA ASP A 115 14.71 -30.97 19.94
C ASP A 115 14.67 -30.30 21.34
N ASP A 116 15.80 -29.77 21.82
CA ASP A 116 15.96 -29.15 23.14
C ASP A 116 16.03 -27.61 23.09
N VAL A 117 15.86 -27.02 21.90
CA VAL A 117 15.81 -25.58 21.70
C VAL A 117 14.38 -25.06 21.76
N LYS A 118 14.19 -23.92 22.43
CA LYS A 118 12.91 -23.18 22.43
C LYS A 118 12.82 -22.32 21.18
N TYR A 119 11.73 -22.49 20.44
CA TYR A 119 11.37 -21.68 19.29
C TYR A 119 10.17 -20.78 19.59
N TYR A 120 10.14 -19.62 18.94
CA TYR A 120 9.12 -18.60 19.04
C TYR A 120 8.55 -18.32 17.66
N LEU A 121 7.21 -18.22 17.57
CA LEU A 121 6.52 -18.08 16.30
C LEU A 121 5.94 -16.68 16.16
N LYS A 122 6.37 -15.94 15.12
CA LYS A 122 5.83 -14.62 14.72
C LYS A 122 5.07 -14.75 13.41
N ASN A 123 3.93 -14.08 13.25
CA ASN A 123 3.21 -14.08 11.97
C ASN A 123 3.85 -13.08 11.01
N GLU A 124 4.00 -13.41 9.73
CA GLU A 124 4.68 -12.54 8.74
C GLU A 124 3.87 -11.29 8.36
N ASN A 125 2.58 -11.24 8.68
CA ASN A 125 1.75 -10.10 8.33
C ASN A 125 1.92 -8.94 9.33
N GLU A 126 2.21 -7.74 8.81
CA GLU A 126 2.41 -6.52 9.61
C GLU A 126 1.19 -6.21 10.49
N ASP A 127 -0.03 -6.33 9.95
CA ASP A 127 -1.28 -6.10 10.67
C ASP A 127 -1.64 -7.23 11.67
N ARG A 128 -0.80 -8.26 11.79
CA ARG A 128 -0.95 -9.38 12.73
C ARG A 128 0.20 -9.43 13.73
N GLY A 129 0.86 -8.29 13.93
CA GLY A 129 1.89 -8.12 14.96
C GLY A 129 3.22 -8.76 14.60
N PHE A 130 3.63 -8.73 13.32
CA PHE A 130 4.92 -9.26 12.87
C PHE A 130 6.10 -8.86 13.77
N LEU A 131 6.23 -7.57 14.07
CA LEU A 131 7.33 -7.04 14.88
C LEU A 131 7.06 -7.03 16.39
N THR A 132 5.85 -7.37 16.85
CA THR A 132 5.45 -7.14 18.25
C THR A 132 4.89 -8.37 18.95
N SER A 133 4.42 -9.37 18.21
CA SER A 133 3.57 -10.43 18.72
C SER A 133 4.10 -11.83 18.44
N TYR A 134 3.74 -12.75 19.34
CA TYR A 134 4.15 -14.16 19.31
C TYR A 134 2.94 -15.09 19.45
N LEU A 135 3.00 -16.29 18.87
CA LEU A 135 2.00 -17.34 19.06
C LEU A 135 2.08 -17.93 20.47
N VAL A 136 0.97 -17.90 21.18
CA VAL A 136 0.87 -18.26 22.60
C VAL A 136 -0.30 -19.21 22.86
N GLU A 137 -0.06 -20.19 23.73
CA GLU A 137 -1.10 -21.03 24.33
C GLU A 137 -1.75 -20.32 25.52
N LYS A 138 -3.08 -20.20 25.52
CA LYS A 138 -3.85 -19.75 26.69
C LYS A 138 -4.07 -20.87 27.70
N GLU A 139 -4.44 -20.52 28.92
CA GLU A 139 -4.69 -21.48 30.01
C GLU A 139 -5.75 -22.54 29.67
N ASP A 140 -6.70 -22.23 28.78
CA ASP A 140 -7.75 -23.15 28.32
C ASP A 140 -7.32 -24.04 27.12
N GLY A 141 -6.06 -23.93 26.68
CA GLY A 141 -5.51 -24.63 25.52
C GLY A 141 -5.89 -24.00 24.17
N SER A 142 -6.64 -22.89 24.15
CA SER A 142 -6.83 -22.12 22.92
C SER A 142 -5.58 -21.32 22.56
N LEU A 143 -5.46 -20.91 21.29
CA LEU A 143 -4.31 -20.16 20.78
C LEU A 143 -4.64 -18.68 20.61
N THR A 144 -3.61 -17.86 20.76
CA THR A 144 -3.65 -16.42 20.49
C THR A 144 -2.31 -15.99 19.92
N TRP A 145 -2.27 -14.91 19.17
CA TRP A 145 -1.04 -14.13 19.05
C TRP A 145 -1.18 -12.92 19.98
N LYS A 146 -0.14 -12.63 20.76
CA LYS A 146 -0.14 -11.51 21.70
C LYS A 146 1.24 -10.86 21.74
N GLU A 147 1.24 -9.61 22.14
CA GLU A 147 2.46 -8.85 22.35
C GLU A 147 3.24 -9.36 23.55
N ILE A 148 4.57 -9.43 23.40
CA ILE A 148 5.49 -9.83 24.45
C ILE A 148 6.72 -8.91 24.36
N ALA A 149 7.11 -8.31 25.48
CA ALA A 149 8.33 -7.52 25.55
C ALA A 149 9.56 -8.43 25.44
N LEU A 150 10.58 -7.98 24.71
CA LEU A 150 11.79 -8.76 24.46
C LEU A 150 12.47 -9.23 25.76
N ASP A 151 12.56 -8.36 26.77
CA ASP A 151 13.15 -8.67 28.08
C ASP A 151 12.40 -9.76 28.85
N ASP A 152 11.12 -9.99 28.52
CA ASP A 152 10.28 -11.01 29.15
C ASP A 152 10.24 -12.32 28.35
N LEU A 153 10.64 -12.31 27.07
CA LEU A 153 10.39 -13.41 26.13
C LEU A 153 10.92 -14.77 26.63
N THR A 154 12.12 -14.80 27.20
CA THR A 154 12.73 -16.05 27.71
C THR A 154 12.02 -16.61 28.95
N ASN A 155 11.21 -15.80 29.63
CA ASN A 155 10.41 -16.19 30.77
C ASN A 155 8.96 -16.56 30.39
N GLN A 156 8.56 -16.36 29.13
CA GLN A 156 7.21 -16.65 28.62
C GLN A 156 7.15 -18.05 27.99
N ASP A 157 7.17 -19.09 28.81
CA ASP A 157 7.10 -20.49 28.34
C ASP A 157 5.77 -20.84 27.65
N ASP A 158 4.71 -20.05 27.84
CA ASP A 158 3.45 -20.18 27.10
C ASP A 158 3.58 -19.74 25.63
N ALA A 159 4.61 -18.96 25.29
CA ALA A 159 4.93 -18.51 23.95
C ALA A 159 6.02 -19.35 23.26
N ALA A 160 6.69 -20.22 24.00
CA ALA A 160 7.82 -21.01 23.52
C ALA A 160 7.39 -22.44 23.12
N TRP A 161 8.01 -22.97 22.08
CA TRP A 161 7.66 -24.25 21.45
C TRP A 161 8.92 -25.08 21.22
N TYR A 162 8.91 -26.33 21.69
CA TYR A 162 9.87 -27.35 21.22
C TYR A 162 9.35 -27.93 19.91
N ILE A 163 10.20 -27.99 18.90
CA ILE A 163 9.83 -28.50 17.57
C ILE A 163 10.64 -29.75 17.30
N THR A 164 9.94 -30.83 16.95
CA THR A 164 10.58 -32.11 16.60
C THR A 164 10.17 -32.50 15.19
N PHE A 165 11.08 -33.18 14.47
CA PHE A 165 10.80 -33.80 13.17
C PHE A 165 10.83 -35.31 13.32
N THR A 166 9.84 -36.01 12.79
CA THR A 166 9.78 -37.47 12.83
C THR A 166 10.13 -38.05 11.46
N PRO A 167 11.33 -38.63 11.24
CA PRO A 167 11.76 -39.05 9.90
C PRO A 167 10.90 -40.14 9.26
N THR A 168 10.21 -40.96 10.05
CA THR A 168 9.40 -42.08 9.56
C THR A 168 8.07 -41.64 8.94
N ASN A 169 7.50 -40.50 9.37
CA ASN A 169 6.28 -39.93 8.79
C ASN A 169 6.52 -38.54 8.16
N GLN A 170 7.73 -38.00 8.28
CA GLN A 170 8.20 -36.71 7.74
C GLN A 170 7.43 -35.49 8.25
N PHE A 171 6.71 -35.60 9.36
CA PHE A 171 5.96 -34.48 9.94
C PHE A 171 6.71 -33.81 11.09
N TYR A 172 6.38 -32.54 11.30
CA TYR A 172 6.80 -31.77 12.46
C TYR A 172 5.73 -31.78 13.55
N GLN A 173 6.16 -31.77 14.81
CA GLN A 173 5.30 -31.57 15.96
C GLN A 173 5.80 -30.39 16.78
N LEU A 174 4.89 -29.53 17.24
CA LEU A 174 5.20 -28.36 18.05
C LEU A 174 4.61 -28.58 19.44
N ARG A 175 5.46 -28.61 20.47
CA ARG A 175 5.07 -28.83 21.87
C ARG A 175 5.32 -27.56 22.68
N ASN A 176 4.27 -27.01 23.28
CA ASN A 176 4.38 -25.83 24.13
C ASN A 176 5.28 -26.10 25.34
N ALA A 177 6.18 -25.16 25.64
CA ALA A 177 7.19 -25.34 26.69
C ALA A 177 6.60 -25.29 28.11
N LYS A 178 5.50 -24.54 28.33
CA LYS A 178 4.85 -24.42 29.65
C LYS A 178 3.98 -25.61 29.99
N THR A 179 3.14 -26.04 29.06
CA THR A 179 2.11 -27.06 29.33
C THR A 179 2.56 -28.46 28.92
N GLY A 180 3.51 -28.57 28.00
CA GLY A 180 3.84 -29.84 27.33
C GLY A 180 2.78 -30.30 26.34
N ASN A 181 1.75 -29.49 26.05
CA ASN A 181 0.72 -29.80 25.07
C ASN A 181 1.24 -29.59 23.64
N TYR A 182 0.72 -30.37 22.70
CA TYR A 182 1.06 -30.29 21.29
C TYR A 182 0.08 -29.40 20.56
N LEU A 183 0.60 -28.57 19.65
CA LEU A 183 -0.20 -27.87 18.66
C LEU A 183 -1.05 -28.91 17.90
N TYR A 184 -2.32 -28.58 17.74
CA TYR A 184 -3.33 -29.45 17.15
C TYR A 184 -4.17 -28.66 16.18
N MET A 185 -4.32 -29.17 14.96
CA MET A 185 -5.14 -28.55 13.94
C MET A 185 -6.06 -29.55 13.25
N THR A 186 -7.28 -29.11 12.97
CA THR A 186 -8.23 -29.76 12.06
C THR A 186 -8.63 -28.81 10.95
N GLY A 187 -9.55 -29.27 10.10
CA GLY A 187 -10.29 -28.46 9.13
C GLY A 187 -10.73 -27.07 9.63
N SER A 188 -11.15 -26.97 10.90
CA SER A 188 -11.90 -25.84 11.44
C SER A 188 -11.38 -25.30 12.77
N THR A 189 -10.32 -25.89 13.34
CA THR A 189 -9.91 -25.61 14.72
C THR A 189 -8.41 -25.72 14.86
N ALA A 190 -7.80 -24.74 15.54
CA ALA A 190 -6.43 -24.76 16.00
C ALA A 190 -6.42 -24.53 17.51
N LYS A 191 -5.73 -25.40 18.26
CA LYS A 191 -5.60 -25.36 19.72
C LYS A 191 -4.39 -26.21 20.15
N THR A 192 -4.21 -26.43 21.43
CA THR A 192 -3.26 -27.42 21.97
C THR A 192 -3.98 -28.61 22.62
N ILE A 193 -3.32 -29.77 22.66
CA ILE A 193 -3.79 -30.98 23.36
C ILE A 193 -2.64 -31.73 24.04
N ALA A 194 -2.91 -32.46 25.13
CA ALA A 194 -1.89 -33.13 25.92
C ALA A 194 -1.23 -34.36 25.26
N THR A 195 -1.88 -34.96 24.26
CA THR A 195 -1.46 -36.22 23.63
C THR A 195 -1.33 -36.07 22.11
N THR A 196 -0.28 -36.62 21.52
CA THR A 196 -0.07 -36.62 20.07
C THR A 196 -1.14 -37.41 19.31
N SER A 197 -1.44 -36.98 18.09
CA SER A 197 -2.33 -37.67 17.14
C SER A 197 -1.96 -37.26 15.71
N GLY A 198 -2.57 -37.85 14.67
CA GLY A 198 -2.33 -37.39 13.29
C GLY A 198 -2.70 -35.92 13.04
N ASN A 199 -3.47 -35.29 13.93
CA ASN A 199 -3.81 -33.86 13.87
C ASN A 199 -2.78 -32.96 14.60
N THR A 200 -1.77 -33.54 15.24
CA THR A 200 -0.60 -32.81 15.78
C THR A 200 0.60 -32.89 14.84
N ASP A 201 0.45 -33.55 13.70
CA ASP A 201 1.47 -33.71 12.67
C ASP A 201 1.29 -32.62 11.61
N PHE A 202 2.30 -31.76 11.47
CA PHE A 202 2.28 -30.62 10.55
C PHE A 202 3.23 -30.84 9.38
N HIS A 203 2.72 -30.65 8.16
CA HIS A 203 3.55 -30.42 6.99
C HIS A 203 4.00 -28.95 7.05
N VAL A 204 5.30 -28.73 7.25
CA VAL A 204 5.90 -27.40 7.26
C VAL A 204 6.40 -27.06 5.86
N MET A 205 6.00 -25.93 5.31
CA MET A 205 6.43 -25.47 3.98
C MET A 205 7.06 -24.08 4.06
N LYS A 206 8.23 -23.91 3.45
CA LYS A 206 8.98 -22.65 3.42
C LYS A 206 8.40 -21.66 2.39
N ALA A 207 8.34 -20.37 2.74
CA ALA A 207 8.02 -19.29 1.81
C ALA A 207 9.06 -19.16 0.70
N ARG A 208 8.63 -18.66 -0.47
CA ARG A 208 9.50 -18.30 -1.60
C ARG A 208 10.04 -16.88 -1.56
N VAL A 209 9.57 -16.09 -0.61
CA VAL A 209 10.00 -14.70 -0.40
C VAL A 209 10.41 -14.54 1.06
N ASP A 210 11.39 -13.68 1.28
CA ASP A 210 11.83 -13.31 2.63
C ASP A 210 10.66 -12.66 3.38
N ALA A 211 10.59 -12.90 4.69
CA ALA A 211 9.86 -11.98 5.54
C ALA A 211 10.56 -10.61 5.43
N ALA A 212 9.83 -9.50 5.63
CA ALA A 212 10.37 -8.15 5.45
C ALA A 212 11.77 -7.98 6.07
N ASP A 213 12.57 -7.04 5.54
CA ASP A 213 13.98 -6.83 5.87
C ASP A 213 14.19 -6.70 7.40
N THR A 214 14.51 -7.83 8.04
CA THR A 214 14.46 -8.02 9.50
C THR A 214 15.80 -8.43 10.08
N HIS A 215 16.80 -8.67 9.25
CA HIS A 215 18.17 -8.93 9.66
C HIS A 215 19.11 -8.00 8.91
N THR A 216 20.12 -7.50 9.62
CA THR A 216 21.14 -6.64 9.04
C THR A 216 22.14 -7.40 8.16
N ASP A 217 22.22 -8.72 8.32
CA ASP A 217 23.04 -9.63 7.55
C ASP A 217 22.14 -10.68 6.87
N GLU A 218 22.21 -10.75 5.54
CA GLU A 218 21.48 -11.75 4.73
C GLU A 218 21.95 -13.19 5.03
N PRO A 219 21.07 -14.21 4.94
CA PRO A 219 19.70 -14.13 4.44
C PRO A 219 18.67 -13.73 5.50
N ASN A 220 17.74 -12.86 5.12
CA ASN A 220 16.54 -12.55 5.90
C ASN A 220 15.70 -13.82 6.23
N PRO A 221 14.99 -13.85 7.37
CA PRO A 221 14.21 -15.00 7.80
C PRO A 221 13.03 -15.23 6.87
N ARG A 222 12.64 -16.49 6.72
CA ARG A 222 11.53 -16.90 5.86
C ARG A 222 10.34 -17.29 6.72
N GLY A 223 9.14 -16.92 6.27
CA GLY A 223 7.92 -17.47 6.83
C GLY A 223 7.71 -18.93 6.43
N TYR A 224 6.96 -19.66 7.26
CA TYR A 224 6.59 -21.04 7.01
C TYR A 224 5.08 -21.22 7.15
N TRP A 225 4.47 -21.97 6.23
CA TRP A 225 3.13 -22.47 6.43
C TRP A 225 3.17 -23.72 7.32
N LEU A 226 2.29 -23.75 8.33
CA LEU A 226 2.04 -24.93 9.16
C LEU A 226 0.75 -25.59 8.68
N LEU A 227 0.87 -26.70 7.95
CA LEU A 227 -0.26 -27.32 7.25
C LEU A 227 -0.77 -28.58 7.94
N HIS A 228 -2.09 -28.71 8.00
CA HIS A 228 -2.76 -29.98 8.32
C HIS A 228 -2.90 -30.80 7.05
N HIS A 229 -2.32 -31.99 7.07
CA HIS A 229 -2.19 -32.88 5.92
C HIS A 229 -3.53 -33.56 5.54
N ALA A 230 -3.56 -34.15 4.34
CA ALA A 230 -4.50 -35.17 3.82
C ALA A 230 -5.58 -34.74 2.81
N SER A 231 -5.44 -33.59 2.13
CA SER A 231 -6.25 -33.31 0.94
C SER A 231 -5.55 -32.33 0.00
N ARG A 232 -5.93 -32.30 -1.28
CA ARG A 232 -5.41 -31.35 -2.29
C ARG A 232 -5.39 -29.89 -1.83
N ASN A 233 -6.35 -29.48 -0.99
CA ASN A 233 -6.44 -28.13 -0.46
C ASN A 233 -6.26 -28.19 1.07
N PRO A 234 -5.02 -28.36 1.55
CA PRO A 234 -4.77 -28.49 2.99
C PRO A 234 -5.16 -27.22 3.72
N ARG A 235 -5.26 -27.33 5.05
CA ARG A 235 -5.51 -26.16 5.90
C ARG A 235 -4.20 -25.66 6.46
N ALA A 236 -4.06 -24.34 6.54
CA ALA A 236 -2.92 -23.67 7.13
C ALA A 236 -3.34 -22.99 8.45
N LEU A 237 -2.43 -22.97 9.42
CA LEU A 237 -2.55 -22.12 10.60
C LEU A 237 -2.44 -20.65 10.16
N SER A 238 -3.38 -19.80 10.55
CA SER A 238 -3.37 -18.38 10.19
C SER A 238 -3.58 -17.46 11.38
N ALA A 239 -3.06 -16.24 11.29
CA ALA A 239 -3.36 -15.16 12.21
C ALA A 239 -4.57 -14.36 11.71
N ALA A 240 -5.64 -14.35 12.49
CA ALA A 240 -6.80 -13.51 12.30
C ALA A 240 -6.67 -12.21 13.12
N THR A 241 -7.54 -11.23 12.87
CA THR A 241 -7.54 -9.96 13.62
C THR A 241 -7.78 -10.15 15.13
N ASN A 242 -7.44 -9.13 15.92
CA ASN A 242 -7.69 -9.06 17.36
C ASN A 242 -7.05 -10.20 18.17
N GLY A 243 -5.79 -10.55 17.89
CA GLY A 243 -5.05 -11.57 18.62
C GLY A 243 -5.48 -13.01 18.31
N ARG A 244 -6.42 -13.24 17.39
CA ARG A 244 -7.02 -14.57 17.17
C ARG A 244 -6.18 -15.42 16.24
N VAL A 245 -6.15 -16.72 16.51
CA VAL A 245 -5.58 -17.73 15.61
C VAL A 245 -6.72 -18.48 14.92
N ALA A 246 -6.56 -18.75 13.64
CA ALA A 246 -7.54 -19.39 12.80
C ALA A 246 -6.92 -20.53 11.97
N THR A 247 -7.78 -21.22 11.24
CA THR A 247 -7.38 -22.16 10.19
C THR A 247 -7.95 -21.62 8.89
N GLU A 248 -7.17 -21.67 7.82
CA GLU A 248 -7.58 -21.21 6.49
C GLU A 248 -7.19 -22.22 5.42
N THR A 249 -7.79 -22.11 4.22
CA THR A 249 -7.37 -22.95 3.10
C THR A 249 -6.02 -22.46 2.66
N PHE A 250 -5.07 -23.38 2.50
CA PHE A 250 -3.71 -23.07 2.09
C PHE A 250 -3.70 -22.21 0.83
N ASN A 251 -2.92 -21.14 0.89
CA ASN A 251 -2.67 -20.23 -0.21
C ASN A 251 -1.15 -20.07 -0.40
N ILE A 252 -0.65 -20.60 -1.52
CA ILE A 252 0.79 -20.60 -1.87
C ILE A 252 1.30 -19.24 -2.40
N SER A 253 0.39 -18.27 -2.58
CA SER A 253 0.74 -16.93 -3.04
C SER A 253 1.70 -16.24 -2.08
N ASN A 254 2.64 -15.48 -2.62
CA ASN A 254 3.54 -14.63 -1.83
C ASN A 254 2.76 -13.60 -0.98
N ASN A 255 1.52 -13.27 -1.34
CA ASN A 255 0.70 -12.33 -0.56
C ASN A 255 -0.03 -13.00 0.62
N ALA A 256 0.09 -14.31 0.81
CA ALA A 256 -0.56 -15.04 1.91
C ALA A 256 0.16 -14.88 3.27
N THR A 257 0.62 -13.67 3.60
CA THR A 257 1.42 -13.38 4.81
C THR A 257 0.72 -13.76 6.11
N THR A 258 -0.62 -13.70 6.16
CA THR A 258 -1.40 -14.10 7.36
C THR A 258 -1.30 -15.59 7.69
N GLN A 259 -0.92 -16.43 6.73
CA GLN A 259 -0.79 -17.89 6.91
C GLN A 259 0.65 -18.33 7.21
N ARG A 260 1.61 -17.39 7.18
CA ARG A 260 3.03 -17.69 7.32
C ARG A 260 3.55 -17.25 8.68
N TRP A 261 4.34 -18.14 9.26
CA TRP A 261 4.91 -17.97 10.59
C TRP A 261 6.42 -18.10 10.51
N LEU A 262 7.15 -17.10 10.99
CA LEU A 262 8.58 -17.22 11.24
C LEU A 262 8.75 -18.17 12.42
N ILE A 263 9.73 -19.06 12.34
CA ILE A 263 10.10 -20.00 13.39
C ILE A 263 11.50 -19.61 13.85
N LEU A 264 11.60 -18.98 15.02
CA LEU A 264 12.80 -18.28 15.46
C LEU A 264 13.31 -18.85 16.77
N THR A 265 14.63 -18.98 16.90
CA THR A 265 15.27 -19.11 18.22
C THR A 265 15.10 -17.83 19.04
N ALA A 266 15.44 -17.86 20.34
CA ALA A 266 15.41 -16.65 21.17
C ALA A 266 16.33 -15.53 20.62
N GLU A 267 17.50 -15.89 20.08
CA GLU A 267 18.46 -14.95 19.50
C GLU A 267 17.90 -14.32 18.22
N GLN A 268 17.37 -15.13 17.30
CA GLN A 268 16.75 -14.62 16.07
C GLN A 268 15.50 -13.79 16.35
N ALA A 269 14.70 -14.16 17.34
CA ALA A 269 13.56 -13.34 17.78
C ALA A 269 14.01 -11.97 18.30
N ALA A 270 15.13 -11.91 19.02
CA ALA A 270 15.72 -10.65 19.47
C ALA A 270 16.22 -9.78 18.31
N GLU A 271 16.81 -10.38 17.27
CA GLU A 271 17.24 -9.65 16.05
C GLU A 271 16.04 -9.00 15.35
N VAL A 272 14.97 -9.76 15.12
CA VAL A 272 13.72 -9.25 14.53
C VAL A 272 13.10 -8.13 15.38
N ASP A 273 13.04 -8.31 16.72
CA ASP A 273 12.49 -7.29 17.62
C ASP A 273 13.35 -6.02 17.63
N ASN A 274 14.67 -6.14 17.55
CA ASN A 274 15.58 -4.99 17.47
C ASN A 274 15.40 -4.18 16.18
N VAL A 275 15.14 -4.84 15.05
CA VAL A 275 14.74 -4.15 13.81
C VAL A 275 13.43 -3.40 14.01
N GLY A 276 12.44 -4.02 14.67
CA GLY A 276 11.18 -3.35 15.01
C GLY A 276 11.39 -2.10 15.89
N ILE A 277 12.24 -2.19 16.92
CA ILE A 277 12.61 -1.06 17.77
C ILE A 277 13.22 0.07 16.91
N GLY A 278 14.18 -0.25 16.05
CA GLY A 278 14.82 0.74 15.17
C GLY A 278 13.83 1.42 14.23
N ALA A 279 12.95 0.63 13.59
CA ALA A 279 11.92 1.12 12.68
C ALA A 279 10.92 2.06 13.39
N PHE A 280 10.38 1.65 14.54
CA PHE A 280 9.44 2.48 15.29
C PHE A 280 10.11 3.72 15.89
N ARG A 281 11.39 3.63 16.33
CA ARG A 281 12.13 4.81 16.82
C ARG A 281 12.30 5.85 15.73
N LYS A 282 12.58 5.41 14.50
CA LYS A 282 12.63 6.30 13.34
C LYS A 282 11.29 6.98 13.11
N GLN A 283 10.17 6.23 13.15
CA GLN A 283 8.83 6.81 13.03
C GLN A 283 8.54 7.85 14.13
N VAL A 284 8.88 7.55 15.39
CA VAL A 284 8.78 8.51 16.50
C VAL A 284 9.58 9.77 16.19
N ALA A 285 10.87 9.63 15.82
CA ALA A 285 11.73 10.77 15.52
C ALA A 285 11.19 11.63 14.36
N ASP A 286 10.67 10.99 13.30
CA ASP A 286 10.09 11.67 12.15
C ASP A 286 8.82 12.47 12.56
N ILE A 287 7.93 11.88 13.36
CA ILE A 287 6.73 12.57 13.86
C ILE A 287 7.10 13.72 14.80
N LEU A 288 8.05 13.52 15.72
CA LEU A 288 8.53 14.59 16.61
C LEU A 288 9.19 15.73 15.83
N SER A 289 9.94 15.43 14.76
CA SER A 289 10.48 16.45 13.86
C SER A 289 9.38 17.25 13.17
N GLN A 290 8.29 16.59 12.76
CA GLN A 290 7.13 17.25 12.18
C GLN A 290 6.40 18.12 13.20
N LEU A 291 6.22 17.65 14.43
CA LEU A 291 5.65 18.43 15.54
C LEU A 291 6.45 19.71 15.80
N ARG A 292 7.78 19.62 15.81
CA ARG A 292 8.67 20.79 15.90
C ARG A 292 8.47 21.74 14.73
N GLY A 293 8.28 21.21 13.52
CA GLY A 293 7.93 21.99 12.34
C GLY A 293 6.61 22.73 12.50
N LEU A 294 5.55 22.03 12.93
CA LEU A 294 4.24 22.62 13.21
C LEU A 294 4.33 23.72 14.27
N ARG A 295 4.98 23.42 15.40
CA ARG A 295 5.25 24.35 16.51
C ARG A 295 5.96 25.63 16.08
N SER A 296 6.81 25.56 15.06
CA SER A 296 7.60 26.70 14.55
C SER A 296 6.82 27.66 13.63
N VAL A 297 5.66 27.23 13.12
CA VAL A 297 4.79 28.08 12.32
C VAL A 297 4.26 29.23 13.19
N PRO A 298 4.25 30.50 12.74
CA PRO A 298 3.65 31.58 13.52
C PRO A 298 2.16 31.35 13.78
N HIS A 299 1.75 31.24 15.05
CA HIS A 299 0.36 30.92 15.43
C HIS A 299 -0.09 31.61 16.72
N THR A 300 -1.39 31.58 16.96
CA THR A 300 -2.00 31.85 18.27
C THR A 300 -2.31 30.54 18.98
N GLU A 301 -2.10 30.51 20.30
CA GLU A 301 -2.66 29.47 21.15
C GLU A 301 -4.16 29.75 21.36
N ASP A 302 -5.01 28.88 20.82
CA ASP A 302 -6.47 28.95 21.04
C ASP A 302 -6.80 28.53 22.48
N THR A 303 -5.97 27.64 23.04
CA THR A 303 -5.94 27.30 24.46
C THR A 303 -4.59 27.68 25.06
N GLU A 304 -4.57 28.53 26.08
CA GLU A 304 -3.34 28.99 26.76
C GLU A 304 -2.48 27.80 27.25
N GLY A 305 -1.18 27.83 26.93
CA GLY A 305 -0.21 26.81 27.32
C GLY A 305 -0.10 25.62 26.37
N THR A 306 -0.70 25.70 25.18
CA THR A 306 -0.62 24.67 24.14
C THR A 306 0.82 24.35 23.74
N ASP A 307 1.64 25.38 23.58
CA ASP A 307 3.05 25.26 23.22
C ASP A 307 3.85 24.57 24.33
N ALA A 308 3.66 25.00 25.57
CA ALA A 308 4.34 24.40 26.72
C ALA A 308 3.95 22.93 26.90
N LYS A 309 2.69 22.57 26.65
CA LYS A 309 2.23 21.18 26.66
C LYS A 309 2.88 20.37 25.54
N LEU A 310 2.99 20.93 24.33
CA LEU A 310 3.65 20.26 23.21
C LEU A 310 5.15 20.06 23.46
N ASP A 311 5.85 21.06 23.99
CA ASP A 311 7.28 20.93 24.29
C ASP A 311 7.50 19.82 25.35
N ASN A 312 6.68 19.77 26.40
CA ASN A 312 6.74 18.72 27.41
C ASN A 312 6.46 17.32 26.84
N ILE A 313 5.44 17.16 25.97
CA ILE A 313 5.11 15.83 25.42
C ILE A 313 6.20 15.33 24.47
N ILE A 314 6.84 16.23 23.72
CA ILE A 314 8.01 15.89 22.89
C ILE A 314 9.13 15.35 23.79
N ASP A 315 9.50 16.08 24.85
CA ASP A 315 10.57 15.68 25.77
C ASP A 315 10.25 14.34 26.48
N GLU A 316 8.99 14.12 26.89
CA GLU A 316 8.55 12.87 27.49
C GLU A 316 8.65 11.69 26.52
N ILE A 317 8.20 11.86 25.28
CA ILE A 317 8.27 10.81 24.24
C ILE A 317 9.73 10.50 23.90
N GLU A 318 10.62 11.50 23.78
CA GLU A 318 12.04 11.27 23.55
C GLU A 318 12.70 10.51 24.69
N GLY A 319 12.39 10.89 25.94
CA GLY A 319 12.88 10.20 27.13
C GLY A 319 12.43 8.73 27.18
N LYS A 320 11.13 8.47 26.97
CA LYS A 320 10.57 7.11 26.93
C LYS A 320 11.20 6.29 25.79
N SER A 321 11.29 6.85 24.58
CA SER A 321 11.84 6.19 23.38
C SER A 321 13.31 5.77 23.56
N ALA A 322 14.11 6.60 24.23
CA ALA A 322 15.52 6.31 24.52
C ALA A 322 15.70 5.13 25.49
N THR A 323 14.73 4.90 26.39
CA THR A 323 14.78 3.83 27.40
C THR A 323 14.00 2.57 27.03
N ALA A 324 13.16 2.62 26.00
CA ALA A 324 12.36 1.48 25.56
C ALA A 324 13.25 0.29 25.13
N THR A 325 12.86 -0.91 25.56
CA THR A 325 13.58 -2.17 25.31
C THR A 325 12.79 -3.14 24.43
N SER A 326 11.57 -2.78 24.03
CA SER A 326 10.75 -3.60 23.13
C SER A 326 10.10 -2.80 22.01
N ALA A 327 9.84 -3.46 20.88
CA ALA A 327 9.16 -2.86 19.74
C ALA A 327 7.74 -2.38 20.10
N VAL A 328 7.07 -3.10 21.01
CA VAL A 328 5.74 -2.75 21.55
C VAL A 328 5.76 -1.37 22.21
N GLN A 329 6.70 -1.14 23.13
CA GLN A 329 6.81 0.14 23.84
C GLN A 329 7.02 1.30 22.87
N VAL A 330 7.86 1.12 21.84
CA VAL A 330 8.12 2.18 20.87
C VAL A 330 6.92 2.38 19.94
N ALA A 331 6.19 1.32 19.57
CA ALA A 331 4.97 1.43 18.77
C ALA A 331 3.88 2.23 19.51
N GLU A 332 3.72 2.04 20.82
CA GLU A 332 2.81 2.87 21.63
C GLU A 332 3.21 4.36 21.60
N LEU A 333 4.51 4.67 21.59
CA LEU A 333 5.00 6.04 21.47
C LEU A 333 4.75 6.66 20.10
N VAL A 334 4.69 5.85 19.03
CA VAL A 334 4.25 6.33 17.71
C VAL A 334 2.82 6.85 17.80
N GLU A 335 1.93 6.10 18.45
CA GLU A 335 0.53 6.52 18.64
C GLU A 335 0.41 7.73 19.57
N GLU A 336 1.20 7.80 20.65
CA GLU A 336 1.27 8.97 21.53
C GLU A 336 1.74 10.22 20.76
N ALA A 337 2.77 10.09 19.92
CA ALA A 337 3.27 11.18 19.07
C ALA A 337 2.24 11.62 18.02
N ARG A 338 1.52 10.68 17.39
CA ARG A 338 0.41 11.01 16.46
C ARG A 338 -0.70 11.75 17.19
N GLN A 339 -1.07 11.33 18.39
CA GLN A 339 -2.08 12.01 19.19
C GLN A 339 -1.64 13.43 19.56
N ALA A 340 -0.35 13.65 19.84
CA ALA A 340 0.21 14.98 20.09
C ALA A 340 0.05 15.92 18.88
N VAL A 341 0.16 15.42 17.64
CA VAL A 341 -0.13 16.20 16.42
C VAL A 341 -1.56 16.72 16.45
N PHE A 342 -2.51 15.82 16.68
CA PHE A 342 -3.92 16.18 16.71
C PHE A 342 -4.25 17.13 17.88
N ASP A 343 -3.67 16.91 19.06
CA ASP A 343 -3.89 17.77 20.22
C ASP A 343 -3.35 19.19 20.01
N PHE A 344 -2.17 19.33 19.39
CA PHE A 344 -1.62 20.64 19.04
C PHE A 344 -2.51 21.36 18.03
N LEU A 345 -2.87 20.70 16.92
CA LEU A 345 -3.70 21.29 15.87
C LEU A 345 -5.09 21.70 16.39
N ALA A 346 -5.65 21.01 17.38
CA ALA A 346 -6.95 21.38 17.95
C ALA A 346 -6.93 22.66 18.80
N ASN A 347 -5.75 23.15 19.18
CA ASN A 347 -5.59 24.25 20.14
C ASN A 347 -4.66 25.36 19.63
N ALA A 348 -4.34 25.37 18.34
CA ALA A 348 -3.51 26.39 17.73
C ALA A 348 -4.06 26.80 16.36
N THR A 349 -4.00 28.10 16.06
CA THR A 349 -4.44 28.67 14.79
C THR A 349 -3.29 29.47 14.16
N PRO A 350 -2.89 29.20 12.90
CA PRO A 350 -1.81 29.95 12.25
C PRO A 350 -2.20 31.43 12.13
N THR A 351 -1.21 32.31 12.22
CA THR A 351 -1.40 33.77 12.12
C THR A 351 -1.09 34.33 10.74
N ASP A 352 -0.38 33.57 9.92
CA ASP A 352 0.00 33.93 8.56
C ASP A 352 -0.65 32.94 7.57
N MET A 353 -1.47 33.45 6.66
CA MET A 353 -2.17 32.64 5.65
C MET A 353 -1.22 32.00 4.63
N ASP A 354 -0.02 32.57 4.45
CA ASP A 354 1.02 32.02 3.58
C ASP A 354 1.86 30.95 4.30
N GLN A 355 1.65 30.76 5.61
CA GLN A 355 2.32 29.76 6.44
C GLN A 355 1.29 28.95 7.25
N PRO A 356 0.39 28.19 6.59
CA PRO A 356 -0.51 27.28 7.31
C PRO A 356 0.26 26.08 7.87
N PHE A 357 -0.36 25.34 8.80
CA PHE A 357 0.19 24.10 9.30
C PHE A 357 0.23 23.04 8.19
N ASN A 358 1.42 22.54 7.83
CA ASN A 358 1.55 21.43 6.89
C ASN A 358 1.28 20.10 7.60
N VAL A 359 0.13 19.50 7.31
CA VAL A 359 -0.35 18.26 7.91
C VAL A 359 -0.37 17.11 6.91
N SER A 360 0.46 17.18 5.86
CA SER A 360 0.55 16.15 4.82
C SER A 360 0.96 14.77 5.36
N LEU A 361 1.54 14.71 6.56
CA LEU A 361 1.83 13.47 7.29
C LEU A 361 0.59 12.60 7.58
N LEU A 362 -0.60 13.21 7.54
CA LEU A 362 -1.88 12.52 7.73
C LEU A 362 -2.30 11.75 6.47
N ILE A 363 -1.74 12.09 5.31
CA ILE A 363 -1.97 11.40 4.05
C ILE A 363 -0.99 10.22 3.97
N GLN A 364 -1.48 9.04 3.60
CA GLN A 364 -0.62 7.88 3.32
C GLN A 364 -0.09 7.98 1.89
N ASN A 365 1.20 7.75 1.69
CA ASN A 365 1.84 7.82 0.37
C ASN A 365 1.45 9.09 -0.44
N PRO A 366 1.66 10.32 0.12
CA PRO A 366 1.25 11.56 -0.55
C PRO A 366 2.03 11.85 -1.84
N GLY A 367 3.25 11.31 -1.96
CA GLY A 367 4.14 11.47 -3.12
C GLY A 367 4.03 10.36 -4.17
N LEU A 368 3.10 9.41 -4.01
CA LEU A 368 2.89 8.29 -4.94
C LEU A 368 4.17 7.50 -5.27
N ASP A 369 4.97 7.21 -4.25
CA ASP A 369 6.20 6.43 -4.38
C ASP A 369 5.91 4.91 -4.54
N ASP A 370 4.72 4.48 -4.11
CA ASP A 370 4.17 3.13 -4.31
C ASP A 370 2.65 3.17 -4.64
N THR A 371 1.98 2.02 -4.63
CA THR A 371 0.53 1.90 -4.90
C THR A 371 -0.34 1.73 -3.66
N GLU A 372 0.25 1.74 -2.46
CA GLU A 372 -0.44 1.50 -1.19
C GLU A 372 -1.02 2.81 -0.61
N GLY A 373 -1.93 2.66 0.37
CA GLY A 373 -2.53 3.78 1.10
C GLY A 373 -3.71 4.49 0.42
N TRP A 374 -3.99 4.17 -0.84
CA TRP A 374 -5.09 4.78 -1.62
C TRP A 374 -6.03 3.74 -2.22
N LEU A 375 -7.32 4.09 -2.31
CA LEU A 375 -8.31 3.31 -3.04
C LEU A 375 -8.30 3.69 -4.52
N GLY A 376 -8.00 2.70 -5.38
CA GLY A 376 -7.94 2.82 -6.83
C GLY A 376 -6.56 2.42 -7.35
N VAL A 377 -6.48 1.96 -8.60
CA VAL A 377 -5.24 1.42 -9.17
C VAL A 377 -4.84 2.23 -10.40
N PRO A 378 -4.02 3.30 -10.25
CA PRO A 378 -3.49 4.04 -11.38
C PRO A 378 -2.37 3.24 -12.08
N THR A 379 -2.02 3.64 -13.31
CA THR A 379 -0.68 3.32 -13.80
C THR A 379 0.31 4.23 -13.08
N LEU A 380 1.32 3.66 -12.40
CA LEU A 380 2.30 4.41 -11.64
C LEU A 380 3.68 4.35 -12.31
N LYS A 381 4.24 5.52 -12.67
CA LYS A 381 5.61 5.67 -13.20
C LYS A 381 6.15 7.05 -12.85
N TYR A 382 7.43 7.15 -12.52
CA TYR A 382 8.09 8.42 -12.19
C TYR A 382 7.40 9.18 -11.05
N SER A 383 6.89 8.44 -10.04
CA SER A 383 6.04 8.95 -8.95
C SER A 383 4.77 9.67 -9.41
N CYS A 384 4.29 9.42 -10.63
CA CYS A 384 3.02 9.98 -11.11
C CYS A 384 1.96 8.89 -11.27
N GLY A 385 0.75 9.16 -10.80
CA GLY A 385 -0.45 8.36 -11.04
C GLY A 385 -1.14 8.78 -12.33
N GLU A 386 -1.43 7.82 -13.22
CA GLU A 386 -2.12 8.05 -14.50
C GLU A 386 -3.39 7.21 -14.64
N PHE A 387 -4.45 7.87 -15.13
CA PHE A 387 -5.63 7.22 -15.72
C PHE A 387 -5.85 7.74 -17.15
N LYS A 388 -5.96 6.81 -18.11
CA LYS A 388 -6.23 7.09 -19.53
C LYS A 388 -7.58 6.54 -19.93
N GLU A 389 -8.39 7.38 -20.57
CA GLU A 389 -9.67 7.00 -21.21
C GLU A 389 -10.63 6.24 -20.28
N VAL A 390 -10.59 6.55 -18.98
CA VAL A 390 -11.42 5.88 -17.97
C VAL A 390 -11.94 6.86 -16.92
N ALA A 391 -13.13 6.61 -16.40
CA ALA A 391 -13.63 7.27 -15.21
C ALA A 391 -13.01 6.63 -13.96
N PHE A 392 -12.68 7.42 -12.94
CA PHE A 392 -12.01 6.92 -11.74
C PHE A 392 -12.38 7.76 -10.52
N ASP A 393 -12.18 7.18 -9.33
CA ASP A 393 -12.17 7.86 -8.04
C ASP A 393 -10.99 7.31 -7.24
N TYR A 394 -9.88 8.06 -7.20
CA TYR A 394 -8.67 7.70 -6.49
C TYR A 394 -8.60 8.49 -5.19
N ASN A 395 -8.69 7.81 -4.04
CA ASN A 395 -9.04 8.49 -2.78
C ASN A 395 -8.54 7.79 -1.52
N GLN A 396 -8.41 8.58 -0.46
CA GLN A 396 -8.14 8.14 0.92
C GLN A 396 -9.18 8.77 1.85
N THR A 397 -9.52 8.10 2.95
CA THR A 397 -10.29 8.69 4.05
C THR A 397 -9.35 8.91 5.23
N LEU A 398 -9.21 10.16 5.64
CA LEU A 398 -8.46 10.55 6.83
C LEU A 398 -9.42 10.50 8.03
N ASP A 399 -9.00 9.85 9.10
CA ASP A 399 -9.78 9.68 10.33
C ASP A 399 -9.30 10.63 11.43
N ASN A 400 -10.17 10.87 12.43
CA ASN A 400 -9.86 11.67 13.62
C ASN A 400 -9.40 13.12 13.32
N MET A 401 -9.92 13.70 12.24
CA MET A 401 -9.57 15.06 11.83
C MET A 401 -10.13 16.11 12.81
N ARG A 402 -9.40 17.19 13.03
CA ARG A 402 -9.85 18.32 13.86
C ARG A 402 -10.80 19.23 13.10
N SER A 403 -11.71 19.88 13.81
CA SER A 403 -12.53 20.96 13.26
C SER A 403 -11.65 22.10 12.74
N GLY A 404 -12.13 22.84 11.75
CA GLY A 404 -11.41 23.95 11.12
C GLY A 404 -11.26 23.80 9.61
N THR A 405 -10.50 24.71 9.03
CA THR A 405 -10.33 24.84 7.57
C THR A 405 -9.11 24.07 7.08
N TYR A 406 -9.29 23.31 6.01
CA TYR A 406 -8.26 22.54 5.33
C TYR A 406 -8.17 22.91 3.86
N VAL A 407 -6.96 22.91 3.32
CA VAL A 407 -6.72 23.04 1.88
C VAL A 407 -5.90 21.85 1.40
N LEU A 408 -6.51 21.06 0.53
CA LEU A 408 -5.84 19.96 -0.16
C LEU A 408 -5.22 20.49 -1.44
N HIS A 409 -3.93 20.24 -1.61
CA HIS A 409 -3.20 20.50 -2.85
C HIS A 409 -2.83 19.18 -3.53
N ALA A 410 -2.71 19.22 -4.85
CA ALA A 410 -2.09 18.17 -5.64
C ALA A 410 -1.60 18.76 -6.95
N GLN A 411 -0.48 18.27 -7.47
CA GLN A 411 -0.08 18.63 -8.82
C GLN A 411 -0.86 17.74 -9.79
N ALA A 412 -1.69 18.35 -10.64
CA ALA A 412 -2.59 17.59 -11.49
C ALA A 412 -3.01 18.36 -12.74
N PHE A 413 -3.14 17.64 -13.85
CA PHE A 413 -3.82 18.16 -15.03
C PHE A 413 -4.63 17.09 -15.74
N GLN A 414 -5.52 17.54 -16.61
CA GLN A 414 -6.12 16.69 -17.62
C GLN A 414 -5.90 17.23 -19.03
N ARG A 415 -5.53 16.33 -19.94
CA ARG A 415 -5.59 16.55 -21.38
C ARG A 415 -6.89 15.96 -21.94
N ALA A 416 -7.83 16.82 -22.31
CA ALA A 416 -9.17 16.42 -22.75
C ALA A 416 -9.26 16.08 -24.26
N GLY A 417 -8.50 15.07 -24.68
CA GLY A 417 -8.41 14.58 -26.06
C GLY A 417 -6.95 14.54 -26.56
N ILE A 418 -6.74 14.38 -27.87
CA ILE A 418 -5.41 14.58 -28.46
C ILE A 418 -4.92 16.03 -28.25
N ALA A 419 -3.60 16.23 -28.25
CA ALA A 419 -2.95 17.51 -27.94
C ALA A 419 -3.57 18.72 -28.69
N GLU A 420 -3.72 18.62 -30.01
CA GLU A 420 -4.31 19.69 -30.84
C GLU A 420 -5.76 20.01 -30.46
N THR A 421 -6.56 19.00 -30.10
CA THR A 421 -7.95 19.22 -29.70
C THR A 421 -8.04 19.82 -28.30
N ALA A 422 -7.16 19.42 -27.38
CA ALA A 422 -7.06 20.02 -26.05
C ALA A 422 -6.64 21.50 -26.14
N TYR A 423 -5.64 21.81 -26.96
CA TYR A 423 -5.19 23.17 -27.22
C TYR A 423 -6.28 24.05 -27.85
N ARG A 424 -6.95 23.56 -28.90
CA ARG A 424 -8.05 24.31 -29.53
C ARG A 424 -9.20 24.57 -28.57
N ALA A 425 -9.52 23.62 -27.69
CA ALA A 425 -10.52 23.84 -26.65
C ALA A 425 -10.07 24.87 -25.61
N TYR A 426 -8.79 24.85 -25.25
CA TYR A 426 -8.17 25.78 -24.32
C TYR A 426 -8.27 27.23 -24.81
N ILE A 427 -7.81 27.53 -26.03
CA ILE A 427 -7.86 28.90 -26.59
C ILE A 427 -9.29 29.41 -26.83
N ASN A 428 -10.25 28.50 -27.00
CA ASN A 428 -11.68 28.83 -27.10
C ASN A 428 -12.35 29.00 -25.72
N GLY A 429 -11.61 28.90 -24.62
CA GLY A 429 -12.14 29.04 -23.25
C GLY A 429 -13.06 27.90 -22.82
N THR A 430 -12.99 26.73 -23.46
CA THR A 430 -13.89 25.60 -23.18
C THR A 430 -13.35 24.75 -22.01
N THR A 431 -13.45 25.27 -20.79
CA THR A 431 -12.99 24.58 -19.55
C THR A 431 -13.91 23.43 -19.14
N THR A 432 -15.13 23.35 -19.68
CA THR A 432 -16.10 22.28 -19.41
C THR A 432 -15.65 20.89 -19.88
N ARG A 433 -14.60 20.81 -20.70
CA ARG A 433 -14.03 19.54 -21.17
C ARG A 433 -13.16 18.85 -20.13
N ILE A 434 -12.63 19.60 -19.16
CA ILE A 434 -11.93 19.02 -18.02
C ILE A 434 -12.98 18.33 -17.15
N SER A 435 -12.92 17.02 -17.04
CA SER A 435 -13.83 16.17 -16.25
C SER A 435 -13.19 15.62 -14.98
N THR A 436 -11.93 15.99 -14.71
CA THR A 436 -11.17 15.59 -13.53
C THR A 436 -11.21 16.69 -12.46
N PHE A 437 -11.37 16.27 -11.21
CA PHE A 437 -11.53 17.16 -10.06
C PHE A 437 -10.70 16.67 -8.88
N LEU A 438 -9.96 17.59 -8.27
CA LEU A 438 -9.45 17.43 -6.92
C LEU A 438 -10.60 17.67 -5.93
N TYR A 439 -10.68 16.91 -4.84
CA TYR A 439 -11.78 17.06 -3.87
C TYR A 439 -11.35 16.80 -2.43
N ALA A 440 -12.01 17.50 -1.52
CA ALA A 440 -11.88 17.32 -0.08
C ALA A 440 -13.28 17.41 0.55
N GLY A 441 -13.77 16.31 1.10
CA GLY A 441 -15.14 16.16 1.58
C GLY A 441 -16.16 16.38 0.46
N SER A 442 -17.07 17.33 0.66
CA SER A 442 -18.11 17.68 -0.32
C SER A 442 -17.65 18.71 -1.36
N ARG A 443 -16.49 19.34 -1.15
CA ARG A 443 -15.92 20.37 -2.03
C ARG A 443 -15.05 19.74 -3.11
N SER A 444 -15.05 20.33 -4.30
CA SER A 444 -14.19 19.87 -5.39
C SER A 444 -13.91 20.97 -6.40
N GLU A 445 -12.67 21.05 -6.86
CA GLU A 445 -12.22 21.98 -7.88
C GLU A 445 -11.68 21.25 -9.11
N ARG A 446 -11.75 21.90 -10.27
CA ARG A 446 -11.20 21.32 -11.51
C ARG A 446 -9.68 21.34 -11.45
N VAL A 447 -9.06 20.26 -11.89
CA VAL A 447 -7.62 20.27 -12.13
C VAL A 447 -7.26 21.12 -13.34
N HIS A 448 -5.99 21.44 -13.49
CA HIS A 448 -5.51 22.24 -14.62
C HIS A 448 -5.79 21.60 -15.98
N ASN A 449 -5.91 22.45 -17.00
CA ASN A 449 -5.76 22.00 -18.38
C ASN A 449 -4.27 21.77 -18.64
N ILE A 450 -3.92 20.74 -19.42
CA ILE A 450 -2.53 20.51 -19.81
C ILE A 450 -1.85 21.75 -20.44
N CYS A 451 -2.62 22.64 -21.08
CA CYS A 451 -2.06 23.83 -21.73
C CYS A 451 -1.75 24.98 -20.76
N ASP A 452 -2.20 24.93 -19.50
CA ASP A 452 -2.08 26.04 -18.54
C ASP A 452 -0.61 26.44 -18.29
N TYR A 453 0.30 25.46 -18.30
CA TYR A 453 1.74 25.65 -18.09
C TYR A 453 2.56 25.24 -19.31
N GLY A 454 2.01 25.36 -20.52
CA GLY A 454 2.78 25.11 -21.74
C GLY A 454 3.98 26.06 -21.86
N GLN A 455 5.13 25.53 -22.29
CA GLN A 455 6.40 26.24 -22.31
C GLN A 455 6.76 26.73 -23.72
N GLU A 456 7.42 27.87 -23.84
CA GLU A 456 7.94 28.35 -25.15
C GLU A 456 9.06 27.47 -25.70
N ASN A 457 9.81 26.79 -24.81
CA ASN A 457 10.86 25.85 -25.16
C ASN A 457 10.63 24.52 -24.43
N LYS A 458 11.01 23.41 -25.06
CA LYS A 458 11.02 22.10 -24.43
C LYS A 458 11.84 22.10 -23.14
N LEU A 459 11.33 21.44 -22.10
CA LEU A 459 12.15 21.10 -20.93
C LEU A 459 13.15 19.98 -21.26
N GLY A 460 12.89 19.18 -22.30
CA GLY A 460 13.83 18.21 -22.86
C GLY A 460 13.92 16.90 -22.08
N VAL A 461 12.95 16.63 -21.20
CA VAL A 461 12.89 15.42 -20.37
C VAL A 461 11.64 14.62 -20.76
N GLY A 462 11.83 13.51 -21.49
CA GLY A 462 10.72 12.70 -22.01
C GLY A 462 10.17 13.22 -23.34
N ASP A 463 8.91 12.88 -23.63
CA ASP A 463 8.22 13.33 -24.83
C ASP A 463 7.33 14.54 -24.58
N GLU A 464 7.54 15.59 -25.37
CA GLU A 464 6.78 16.85 -25.33
C GLU A 464 6.29 17.18 -26.74
N VAL A 465 5.02 17.58 -26.84
CA VAL A 465 4.35 17.88 -28.10
C VAL A 465 4.19 19.40 -28.28
N ALA A 466 4.50 19.88 -29.49
CA ALA A 466 4.27 21.27 -29.89
C ALA A 466 2.80 21.45 -30.30
N VAL A 467 2.15 22.49 -29.80
CA VAL A 467 0.77 22.88 -30.16
C VAL A 467 0.68 24.39 -30.35
N GLY A 468 -0.22 24.83 -31.23
CA GLY A 468 -0.58 26.24 -31.38
C GLY A 468 0.34 27.13 -32.23
N ASP A 469 -0.09 28.40 -32.35
CA ASP A 469 0.65 29.51 -32.96
C ASP A 469 0.37 30.81 -32.16
N PRO A 470 1.33 31.35 -31.38
CA PRO A 470 2.70 30.86 -31.22
C PRO A 470 2.76 29.47 -30.57
N VAL A 471 3.80 28.72 -30.92
CA VAL A 471 4.00 27.33 -30.44
C VAL A 471 4.27 27.32 -28.95
N ILE A 472 3.58 26.42 -28.24
CA ILE A 472 3.92 26.00 -26.88
C ILE A 472 4.17 24.49 -26.84
N TYR A 473 5.05 24.06 -25.94
CA TYR A 473 5.33 22.67 -25.65
C TYR A 473 4.56 22.25 -24.40
N ILE A 474 3.88 21.11 -24.50
CA ILE A 474 3.15 20.50 -23.39
C ILE A 474 3.60 19.05 -23.20
N PRO A 475 3.44 18.48 -21.98
CA PRO A 475 3.76 17.08 -21.74
C PRO A 475 3.03 16.12 -22.68
N ASN A 476 3.69 15.04 -23.09
CA ASN A 476 3.08 13.98 -23.90
C ASN A 476 3.28 12.56 -23.33
N ASP A 477 4.01 12.44 -22.22
CA ASP A 477 4.20 11.19 -21.47
C ASP A 477 4.30 11.46 -19.95
N MET A 478 4.30 10.40 -19.14
CA MET A 478 4.39 10.53 -17.69
C MET A 478 5.75 11.12 -17.24
N LYS A 479 6.82 10.92 -18.02
CA LYS A 479 8.17 11.40 -17.68
C LYS A 479 8.26 12.92 -17.80
N SER A 480 7.72 13.49 -18.88
CA SER A 480 7.60 14.94 -19.06
C SER A 480 6.65 15.55 -18.04
N ALA A 481 5.50 14.92 -17.77
CA ALA A 481 4.57 15.38 -16.73
C ALA A 481 5.24 15.48 -15.35
N ALA A 482 5.93 14.42 -14.90
CA ALA A 482 6.71 14.43 -13.66
C ALA A 482 7.75 15.56 -13.63
N ASN A 483 8.40 15.83 -14.77
CA ASN A 483 9.37 16.92 -14.85
C ASN A 483 8.72 18.31 -14.78
N TYR A 484 7.50 18.49 -15.31
CA TYR A 484 6.74 19.74 -15.14
C TYR A 484 6.28 19.90 -13.68
N PHE A 485 5.79 18.83 -13.05
CA PHE A 485 5.46 18.85 -11.62
C PHE A 485 6.67 19.22 -10.77
N LYS A 486 7.87 18.71 -11.08
CA LYS A 486 9.11 19.11 -10.40
C LYS A 486 9.45 20.61 -10.50
N GLN A 487 8.94 21.32 -11.51
CA GLN A 487 9.09 22.79 -11.62
C GLN A 487 8.05 23.56 -10.80
N GLY A 488 7.15 22.88 -10.09
CA GLY A 488 6.04 23.50 -9.36
C GLY A 488 4.82 23.81 -10.24
N PHE A 489 4.78 23.34 -11.48
CA PHE A 489 3.63 23.56 -12.36
C PHE A 489 2.43 22.68 -11.99
N TYR A 490 1.26 23.09 -12.47
CA TYR A 490 -0.02 22.39 -12.30
C TYR A 490 -0.47 22.18 -10.85
N ASP A 491 -0.10 23.07 -9.93
CA ASP A 491 -0.55 22.98 -8.54
C ASP A 491 -2.04 23.33 -8.42
N CYS A 492 -2.86 22.33 -8.09
CA CYS A 492 -4.30 22.46 -7.89
C CYS A 492 -4.60 22.49 -6.40
N GLU A 493 -5.63 23.22 -5.99
CA GLU A 493 -6.08 23.27 -4.60
C GLU A 493 -7.61 23.16 -4.46
N VAL A 494 -8.07 22.67 -3.32
CA VAL A 494 -9.47 22.71 -2.89
C VAL A 494 -9.55 22.91 -1.39
N ALA A 495 -10.26 23.97 -0.99
CA ALA A 495 -10.50 24.27 0.41
C ALA A 495 -11.81 23.61 0.91
N THR A 496 -11.82 23.20 2.16
CA THR A 496 -12.98 22.61 2.84
C THR A 496 -12.93 22.90 4.34
N GLU A 497 -14.04 22.70 5.02
CA GLU A 497 -14.17 22.96 6.45
C GLU A 497 -14.81 21.77 7.14
N LEU A 498 -14.30 21.42 8.32
CA LEU A 498 -14.89 20.46 9.23
C LEU A 498 -15.43 21.18 10.46
N THR A 499 -16.66 20.86 10.87
CA THR A 499 -17.32 21.54 12.00
C THR A 499 -17.18 20.81 13.33
N GLU A 500 -16.69 19.57 13.33
CA GLU A 500 -16.61 18.71 14.50
C GLU A 500 -15.24 18.01 14.57
N ASP A 501 -14.65 17.96 15.76
CA ASP A 501 -13.45 17.17 16.02
C ASP A 501 -13.74 15.67 15.94
N GLY A 502 -12.75 14.89 15.52
CA GLY A 502 -12.90 13.45 15.32
C GLY A 502 -13.59 13.09 14.00
N SER A 503 -13.85 14.08 13.14
CA SER A 503 -14.49 13.88 11.84
C SER A 503 -13.62 13.06 10.88
N LYS A 504 -14.28 12.42 9.91
CA LYS A 504 -13.60 11.82 8.75
C LYS A 504 -13.52 12.81 7.60
N LEU A 505 -12.37 12.92 6.95
CA LEU A 505 -12.19 13.70 5.73
C LEU A 505 -11.81 12.81 4.56
N LYS A 506 -12.73 12.63 3.61
CA LYS A 506 -12.42 11.96 2.35
C LYS A 506 -11.73 12.93 1.40
N ILE A 507 -10.51 12.61 0.98
CA ILE A 507 -9.74 13.38 0.00
C ILE A 507 -9.48 12.57 -1.25
N GLY A 508 -9.26 13.22 -2.38
CA GLY A 508 -8.75 12.54 -3.56
C GLY A 508 -8.95 13.29 -4.86
N ILE A 509 -8.77 12.54 -5.95
CA ILE A 509 -8.94 13.02 -7.31
C ILE A 509 -9.86 12.07 -8.06
N ARG A 510 -10.83 12.62 -8.78
CA ARG A 510 -11.85 11.83 -9.48
C ARG A 510 -12.11 12.37 -10.86
N CYS A 511 -12.42 11.48 -11.80
CA CYS A 511 -12.85 11.81 -13.13
C CYS A 511 -14.21 11.21 -13.42
N LYS A 512 -15.18 12.06 -13.79
CA LYS A 512 -16.54 11.60 -14.11
C LYS A 512 -16.64 10.92 -15.48
N ASN A 513 -15.81 11.34 -16.44
CA ASN A 513 -15.86 10.89 -17.84
C ASN A 513 -14.44 10.72 -18.38
N GLY A 514 -14.08 9.49 -18.75
CA GLY A 514 -12.85 9.16 -19.46
C GLY A 514 -13.11 8.98 -20.95
N ASN A 515 -13.38 10.07 -21.69
CA ASN A 515 -13.59 9.96 -23.13
C ASN A 515 -12.30 9.53 -23.85
N SER A 516 -12.43 9.12 -25.11
CA SER A 516 -11.25 8.78 -25.93
C SER A 516 -10.21 9.90 -25.95
N SER A 517 -8.95 9.51 -25.79
CA SER A 517 -7.76 10.31 -25.63
C SER A 517 -7.74 11.22 -24.40
N TYR A 518 -8.64 11.04 -23.43
CA TYR A 518 -8.54 11.76 -22.16
C TYR A 518 -7.41 11.17 -21.34
N TRP A 519 -6.58 12.04 -20.80
CA TRP A 519 -5.44 11.67 -19.99
C TRP A 519 -5.43 12.53 -18.74
N SER A 520 -5.60 11.91 -17.58
CA SER A 520 -5.50 12.55 -16.27
C SER A 520 -4.25 12.02 -15.59
N ILE A 521 -3.43 12.93 -15.07
CA ILE A 521 -2.19 12.61 -14.37
C ILE A 521 -2.01 13.54 -13.18
N PHE A 522 -1.49 12.99 -12.09
CA PHE A 522 -1.37 13.69 -10.82
C PHE A 522 -0.26 13.10 -9.94
N ASP A 523 0.20 13.91 -8.99
CA ASP A 523 1.23 13.61 -8.00
C ASP A 523 1.14 14.63 -6.83
N ASN A 524 1.93 14.40 -5.77
CA ASN A 524 2.34 15.37 -4.76
C ASN A 524 1.15 15.99 -4.02
N PHE A 525 0.35 15.12 -3.40
CA PHE A 525 -0.74 15.52 -2.52
C PHE A 525 -0.17 16.16 -1.26
N ARG A 526 -0.66 17.35 -0.92
CA ARG A 526 -0.28 18.09 0.30
C ARG A 526 -1.54 18.55 1.01
N LEU A 527 -1.57 18.48 2.33
CA LEU A 527 -2.69 18.96 3.13
C LEU A 527 -2.21 20.05 4.08
N TYR A 528 -2.88 21.18 4.04
CA TYR A 528 -2.63 22.30 4.94
C TYR A 528 -3.84 22.56 5.82
N TYR A 529 -3.59 22.90 7.08
CA TYR A 529 -4.59 23.22 8.08
C TYR A 529 -4.45 24.66 8.54
N TYR A 530 -5.57 25.37 8.52
CA TYR A 530 -5.68 26.80 8.79
C TYR A 530 -6.29 27.09 10.18
N GLY A 531 -6.40 26.09 11.05
CA GLY A 531 -6.97 26.27 12.38
C GLY A 531 -8.43 26.72 12.33
N SER A 532 -8.76 27.65 13.21
CA SER A 532 -10.08 28.28 13.32
C SER A 532 -10.36 29.38 12.29
N ILE A 533 -9.43 29.66 11.35
CA ILE A 533 -9.67 30.65 10.30
C ILE A 533 -10.84 30.18 9.42
N PRO A 534 -11.90 30.99 9.25
CA PRO A 534 -13.05 30.63 8.44
C PRO A 534 -12.71 30.35 6.97
N LEU A 535 -13.42 29.39 6.36
CA LEU A 535 -13.21 28.98 4.98
C LEU A 535 -13.31 30.13 3.96
N ASP A 536 -14.20 31.08 4.19
CA ASP A 536 -14.43 32.23 3.30
C ASP A 536 -13.26 33.23 3.35
N VAL A 537 -12.59 33.35 4.49
CA VAL A 537 -11.33 34.09 4.64
C VAL A 537 -10.19 33.37 3.91
N VAL A 538 -10.03 32.06 4.13
CA VAL A 538 -8.96 31.27 3.48
C VAL A 538 -9.08 31.29 1.96
N THR A 539 -10.32 31.21 1.43
CA THR A 539 -10.57 31.22 -0.02
C THR A 539 -10.62 32.63 -0.63
N GLY A 540 -10.59 33.69 0.20
CA GLY A 540 -10.77 35.07 -0.25
C GLY A 540 -12.16 35.37 -0.84
N ILE A 541 -13.16 34.53 -0.54
CA ILE A 541 -14.53 34.70 -1.02
C ILE A 541 -15.32 35.49 0.03
N GLU A 542 -15.49 36.80 -0.17
CA GLU A 542 -16.46 37.55 0.64
C GLU A 542 -17.89 37.12 0.30
N THR A 543 -18.52 36.35 1.19
CA THR A 543 -19.99 36.20 1.13
C THR A 543 -20.65 37.47 1.65
N GLN A 544 -20.90 38.43 0.76
CA GLN A 544 -21.75 39.58 1.07
C GLN A 544 -23.16 39.04 1.41
N PRO A 545 -23.66 39.22 2.66
CA PRO A 545 -25.02 38.82 2.99
C PRO A 545 -25.96 39.61 2.08
N ILE A 546 -26.74 38.91 1.26
CA ILE A 546 -27.82 39.53 0.49
C ILE A 546 -28.93 39.86 1.49
N THR A 547 -28.79 40.98 2.21
CA THR A 547 -29.79 41.44 3.19
C THR A 547 -31.02 42.03 2.50
N GLU A 548 -30.92 42.43 1.24
CA GLU A 548 -32.07 42.84 0.43
C GLU A 548 -31.85 42.46 -1.04
N ARG A 549 -32.74 41.64 -1.61
CA ARG A 549 -32.98 41.69 -3.07
C ARG A 549 -33.64 43.02 -3.37
N LYS A 550 -32.87 44.07 -3.64
CA LYS A 550 -33.42 45.21 -4.39
C LYS A 550 -33.77 44.67 -5.77
N GLU A 551 -35.06 44.71 -6.11
CA GLU A 551 -35.49 44.49 -7.50
C GLU A 551 -34.61 45.37 -8.40
N VAL A 552 -34.01 44.74 -9.42
CA VAL A 552 -33.27 45.46 -10.44
C VAL A 552 -34.21 46.52 -11.00
N GLU A 553 -33.88 47.81 -10.80
CA GLU A 553 -34.60 48.89 -11.47
C GLU A 553 -34.55 48.59 -12.97
N ALA A 554 -35.69 48.22 -13.57
CA ALA A 554 -35.80 47.69 -14.93
C ALA A 554 -35.29 48.65 -16.04
N THR A 555 -34.83 49.83 -15.64
CA THR A 555 -34.30 50.90 -16.50
C THR A 555 -32.82 51.20 -16.24
N ALA A 556 -32.19 50.68 -15.18
CA ALA A 556 -30.79 50.96 -14.88
C ALA A 556 -29.83 50.30 -15.89
N ILE A 557 -28.84 51.08 -16.32
CA ILE A 557 -27.81 50.72 -17.28
C ILE A 557 -26.47 50.74 -16.55
N TYR A 558 -25.67 49.69 -16.75
CA TYR A 558 -24.38 49.50 -16.10
C TYR A 558 -23.25 49.46 -17.14
N ASP A 559 -22.06 49.93 -16.77
CA ASP A 559 -20.85 49.66 -17.55
C ASP A 559 -20.33 48.24 -17.29
N LEU A 560 -19.28 47.83 -18.01
CA LEU A 560 -18.69 46.49 -17.88
C LEU A 560 -18.03 46.24 -16.51
N SER A 561 -17.81 47.28 -15.70
CA SER A 561 -17.33 47.15 -14.32
C SER A 561 -18.47 46.98 -13.30
N GLY A 562 -19.73 46.95 -13.76
CA GLY A 562 -20.90 46.80 -12.90
C GLY A 562 -21.35 48.11 -12.24
N ARG A 563 -20.79 49.26 -12.63
CA ARG A 563 -21.21 50.57 -12.11
C ARG A 563 -22.42 51.07 -12.87
N LYS A 564 -23.47 51.51 -12.16
CA LYS A 564 -24.64 52.16 -12.77
C LYS A 564 -24.21 53.46 -13.44
N VAL A 565 -24.44 53.59 -14.74
CA VAL A 565 -24.05 54.75 -15.56
C VAL A 565 -25.23 55.60 -16.02
N SER A 566 -26.44 55.04 -16.12
CA SER A 566 -27.64 55.78 -16.53
C SER A 566 -28.91 55.01 -16.19
N SER A 567 -30.06 55.66 -16.31
CA SER A 567 -31.40 55.03 -16.35
C SER A 567 -32.07 55.17 -17.73
N SER A 568 -31.37 55.72 -18.73
CA SER A 568 -31.82 55.91 -20.11
C SER A 568 -30.68 55.68 -21.10
N SER A 569 -30.97 55.01 -22.22
CA SER A 569 -30.00 54.72 -23.28
C SER A 569 -29.74 55.90 -24.22
N SER A 570 -30.49 57.00 -24.11
CA SER A 570 -30.45 58.15 -25.03
C SER A 570 -29.24 59.07 -24.85
N GLU A 571 -28.52 58.99 -23.73
CA GLU A 571 -27.43 59.92 -23.38
C GLU A 571 -26.09 59.22 -23.12
N LEU A 572 -25.96 57.95 -23.52
CA LEU A 572 -24.75 57.18 -23.27
C LEU A 572 -23.64 57.53 -24.28
N PRO A 573 -22.38 57.70 -23.84
CA PRO A 573 -21.22 57.70 -24.72
C PRO A 573 -21.12 56.40 -25.54
N LYS A 574 -20.30 56.41 -26.59
CA LYS A 574 -20.01 55.20 -27.36
C LYS A 574 -19.35 54.15 -26.46
N GLY A 575 -19.91 52.94 -26.43
CA GLY A 575 -19.43 51.90 -25.52
C GLY A 575 -20.33 50.67 -25.43
N ILE A 576 -19.92 49.73 -24.58
CA ILE A 576 -20.67 48.50 -24.28
C ILE A 576 -21.28 48.65 -22.89
N TYR A 577 -22.58 48.39 -22.79
CA TYR A 577 -23.35 48.54 -21.56
C TYR A 577 -24.21 47.30 -21.30
N ILE A 578 -24.66 47.16 -20.05
CA ILE A 578 -25.54 46.09 -19.60
C ILE A 578 -26.86 46.71 -19.12
N GLN A 579 -27.98 46.26 -19.68
CA GLN A 579 -29.32 46.61 -19.19
C GLN A 579 -30.16 45.33 -19.13
N ASN A 580 -30.86 45.11 -18.03
CA ASN A 580 -31.71 43.91 -17.82
C ASN A 580 -30.96 42.58 -18.10
N GLY A 581 -29.69 42.51 -17.68
CA GLY A 581 -28.83 41.34 -17.86
C GLY A 581 -28.37 41.08 -19.30
N ARG A 582 -28.63 41.99 -20.24
CA ARG A 582 -28.20 41.86 -21.64
C ARG A 582 -27.20 42.96 -22.01
N LYS A 583 -26.16 42.58 -22.75
CA LYS A 583 -25.18 43.51 -23.31
C LYS A 583 -25.76 44.21 -24.54
N PHE A 584 -25.56 45.52 -24.65
CA PHE A 584 -25.87 46.29 -25.86
C PHE A 584 -24.76 47.31 -26.14
N VAL A 585 -24.66 47.75 -27.41
CA VAL A 585 -23.61 48.64 -27.90
C VAL A 585 -24.22 49.97 -28.31
N VAL A 586 -23.68 51.07 -27.80
CA VAL A 586 -23.99 52.43 -28.24
C VAL A 586 -22.91 52.84 -29.24
N LYS A 587 -23.31 53.13 -30.48
CA LYS A 587 -22.40 53.32 -31.63
C LYS A 587 -22.03 54.76 -31.91
#